data_AF-J9CYZ6-F1
#
_entry.id   AF-J9CYZ6-F1
#
_cell.length_a   1.000
_cell.length_b   1.000
_cell.length_c   1.000
_cell.angle_alpha   90.00
_cell.angle_beta   90.00
_cell.angle_gamma   90.00
#
_symmetry.space_group_name_H-M   'P 1'
#
loop_
_entity.id
_entity.type
_entity.pdbx_description
1 polymer ?
#
loop_
_entity_poly.entity_id
_entity_poly.type
_entity_poly.pdbx_seq_one_letter_code
_entity_poly.pdbx_strand_id
1 'polypeptide(L)'
;MPNQTQQQLANWLLEQGVTHIIGSHPHVIQPMEIRTDGHRQHVVVYSLGNFISNMRAPHTDGGAMVTLELEKFPLTDCPIPPRNGMPILSYQPSPLAPPYSQVVRCEYSLVWTLRPEWKASHNFQLLPMDYPIDSLVPAARTQFQFFRDKSRELLKQHNQGIEEGKRKLWIKK
;
A
#
# COMPACT_ATOMS: atom_id res chain seq x y z
N MET A 1 -6.01 1.18 -13.57
CA MET A 1 -4.83 2.06 -13.76
C MET A 1 -5.07 3.42 -13.12
N PRO A 2 -4.02 4.10 -12.61
CA PRO A 2 -4.13 5.46 -12.10
C PRO A 2 -4.34 6.44 -13.24
N ASN A 3 -5.26 7.39 -13.07
CA ASN A 3 -5.50 8.42 -14.09
C ASN A 3 -4.39 9.48 -14.09
N GLN A 4 -4.39 10.34 -15.11
CA GLN A 4 -3.39 11.39 -15.26
C GLN A 4 -3.34 12.34 -14.06
N THR A 5 -4.50 12.68 -13.48
CA THR A 5 -4.59 13.54 -12.30
C THR A 5 -3.92 12.91 -11.08
N GLN A 6 -4.11 11.61 -10.84
CA GLN A 6 -3.45 10.89 -9.75
C GLN A 6 -1.93 10.87 -9.94
N GLN A 7 -1.46 10.66 -11.17
CA GLN A 7 -0.03 10.67 -11.49
C GLN A 7 0.58 12.08 -11.31
N GLN A 8 -0.10 13.12 -11.78
CA GLN A 8 0.31 14.51 -11.62
C GLN A 8 0.32 14.93 -10.14
N LEU A 9 -0.68 14.54 -9.37
CA LEU A 9 -0.73 14.80 -7.94
C LEU A 9 0.43 14.11 -7.21
N ALA A 10 0.73 12.85 -7.57
CA ALA A 10 1.87 12.15 -7.00
C ALA A 10 3.18 12.88 -7.31
N ASN A 11 3.40 13.30 -8.56
CA ASN A 11 4.59 14.07 -8.95
C ASN A 11 4.70 15.36 -8.15
N TRP A 12 3.62 16.14 -8.09
CA TRP A 12 3.59 17.40 -7.38
C TRP A 12 3.90 17.22 -5.88
N LEU A 13 3.34 16.20 -5.22
CA LEU A 13 3.62 15.90 -3.81
C LEU A 13 5.10 15.56 -3.58
N LEU A 14 5.71 14.78 -4.48
CA LEU A 14 7.14 14.47 -4.40
C LEU A 14 7.99 15.74 -4.56
N GLU A 15 7.64 16.63 -5.49
CA GLU A 15 8.28 17.94 -5.68
C GLU A 15 8.15 18.84 -4.44
N GLN A 16 7.04 18.76 -3.70
CA GLN A 16 6.86 19.47 -2.42
C GLN A 16 7.68 18.86 -1.26
N GLY A 17 8.38 17.74 -1.48
CA GLY A 17 9.25 17.10 -0.49
C GLY A 17 8.64 15.92 0.27
N VAL A 18 7.42 15.48 -0.08
CA VAL A 18 6.81 14.27 0.49
C VAL A 18 7.73 13.06 0.27
N THR A 19 7.88 12.22 1.29
CA THR A 19 8.79 11.07 1.24
C THR A 19 8.13 9.85 0.61
N HIS A 20 6.90 9.51 1.00
CA HIS A 20 6.15 8.37 0.49
C HIS A 20 4.68 8.74 0.38
N ILE A 21 3.97 8.19 -0.62
CA ILE A 21 2.58 8.51 -0.93
C ILE A 21 1.77 7.22 -0.89
N ILE A 22 0.75 7.17 -0.02
CA ILE A 22 -0.15 6.03 0.11
C ILE A 22 -1.58 6.47 -0.17
N GLY A 23 -2.08 6.12 -1.36
CA GLY A 23 -3.44 6.36 -1.80
C GLY A 23 -4.38 5.21 -1.43
N SER A 24 -5.62 5.54 -1.08
CA SER A 24 -6.66 4.58 -0.66
C SER A 24 -7.85 4.48 -1.60
N HIS A 25 -8.00 5.41 -2.56
CA HIS A 25 -9.11 5.45 -3.51
C HIS A 25 -8.56 5.53 -4.94
N PRO A 26 -9.18 4.85 -5.93
CA PRO A 26 -10.49 4.19 -5.95
C PRO A 26 -10.63 2.91 -5.13
N HIS A 27 -11.84 2.42 -4.88
CA HIS A 27 -12.11 1.13 -4.20
C HIS A 27 -11.68 -0.11 -5.02
N VAL A 28 -10.79 0.08 -6.00
CA VAL A 28 -10.12 -0.96 -6.77
C VAL A 28 -8.62 -0.76 -6.66
N ILE A 29 -7.88 -1.86 -6.63
CA ILE A 29 -6.43 -1.81 -6.54
C ILE A 29 -5.85 -1.14 -7.79
N GLN A 30 -4.85 -0.30 -7.56
CA GLN A 30 -4.02 0.26 -8.62
C GLN A 30 -2.55 -0.12 -8.38
N PRO A 31 -1.71 -0.06 -9.43
CA PRO A 31 -0.29 -0.32 -9.33
C PRO A 31 0.43 0.51 -8.27
N MET A 32 1.61 0.04 -7.91
CA MET A 32 2.48 0.63 -6.91
C MET A 32 3.91 0.68 -7.46
N GLU A 33 4.66 1.71 -7.07
CA GLU A 33 5.99 1.93 -7.59
C GLU A 33 6.95 2.49 -6.55
N ILE A 34 8.22 2.10 -6.67
CA ILE A 34 9.35 2.75 -6.01
C ILE A 34 10.04 3.63 -7.04
N ARG A 35 10.06 4.94 -6.78
CA ARG A 35 10.83 5.90 -7.57
C ARG A 35 12.11 6.24 -6.83
N THR A 36 13.22 6.31 -7.58
CA THR A 36 14.51 6.71 -7.02
C THR A 36 14.89 8.08 -7.55
N ASP A 37 15.17 9.02 -6.66
CA ASP A 37 15.68 10.36 -6.96
C ASP A 37 17.00 10.57 -6.21
N GLY A 38 18.12 10.32 -6.90
CA GLY A 38 19.45 10.28 -6.30
C GLY A 38 19.55 9.24 -5.18
N HIS A 39 19.69 9.70 -3.94
CA HIS A 39 19.73 8.84 -2.75
C HIS A 39 18.36 8.58 -2.12
N ARG A 40 17.29 9.22 -2.63
CA ARG A 40 15.95 9.12 -2.07
C ARG A 40 15.17 8.02 -2.78
N GLN A 41 14.48 7.20 -2.01
CA GLN A 41 13.49 6.26 -2.51
C GLN A 41 12.11 6.73 -2.07
N HIS A 42 11.19 6.76 -3.01
CA HIS A 42 9.82 7.19 -2.83
C HIS A 42 8.89 6.03 -3.18
N VAL A 43 8.13 5.57 -2.19
CA VAL A 43 7.06 4.60 -2.44
C VAL A 43 5.80 5.36 -2.79
N VAL A 44 5.21 5.03 -3.94
CA VAL A 44 3.95 5.57 -4.40
C VAL A 44 2.98 4.40 -4.59
N VAL A 45 1.94 4.38 -3.76
CA VAL A 45 0.82 3.45 -3.87
C VAL A 45 -0.38 4.26 -4.35
N TYR A 46 -0.87 4.01 -5.56
CA TYR A 46 -1.96 4.82 -6.12
C TYR A 46 -3.31 4.50 -5.48
N SER A 47 -3.60 3.23 -5.29
CA SER A 47 -4.77 2.79 -4.53
C SER A 47 -4.61 1.38 -3.98
N LEU A 48 -4.92 1.25 -2.69
CA LEU A 48 -5.04 -0.03 -1.98
C LEU A 48 -6.37 -0.75 -2.26
N GLY A 49 -7.32 -0.12 -2.94
CA GLY A 49 -8.64 -0.71 -3.18
C GLY A 49 -9.49 -0.79 -1.93
N ASN A 50 -10.28 -1.85 -1.80
CA ASN A 50 -11.28 -1.95 -0.75
C ASN A 50 -10.79 -2.72 0.49
N PHE A 51 -9.99 -2.05 1.33
CA PHE A 51 -9.62 -2.54 2.65
C PHE A 51 -10.66 -2.07 3.68
N ILE A 52 -11.61 -2.94 4.06
CA ILE A 52 -12.66 -2.70 5.10
C ILE A 52 -13.74 -1.67 4.70
N SER A 53 -13.79 -1.17 3.47
CA SER A 53 -14.92 -0.31 3.06
C SER A 53 -16.15 -1.15 2.69
N ASN A 54 -17.34 -0.70 3.10
CA ASN A 54 -18.62 -1.32 2.73
C ASN A 54 -19.03 -0.98 1.28
N MET A 55 -18.08 -0.65 0.39
CA MET A 55 -18.39 -0.45 -1.03
C MET A 55 -18.96 -1.75 -1.60
N ARG A 56 -20.12 -1.70 -2.27
CA ARG A 56 -20.88 -2.88 -2.75
C ARG A 56 -20.87 -3.05 -4.27
N ALA A 57 -20.13 -2.21 -4.99
CA ALA A 57 -20.07 -2.28 -6.43
C ALA A 57 -19.39 -3.60 -6.87
N PRO A 58 -19.81 -4.19 -8.00
CA PRO A 58 -19.17 -5.39 -8.53
C PRO A 58 -17.65 -5.20 -8.68
N HIS A 59 -16.89 -6.23 -8.33
CA HIS A 59 -15.42 -6.26 -8.43
C HIS A 59 -14.66 -5.26 -7.52
N THR A 60 -15.33 -4.75 -6.49
CA THR A 60 -14.71 -3.88 -5.47
C THR A 60 -14.52 -4.57 -4.13
N ASP A 61 -14.63 -5.91 -4.08
CA ASP A 61 -14.55 -6.68 -2.83
C ASP A 61 -13.11 -6.90 -2.35
N GLY A 62 -12.11 -6.55 -3.15
CA GLY A 62 -10.71 -6.82 -2.86
C GLY A 62 -9.85 -5.57 -2.65
N GLY A 63 -8.78 -5.76 -1.89
CA GLY A 63 -7.82 -4.72 -1.56
C GLY A 63 -6.40 -5.27 -1.40
N ALA A 64 -5.46 -4.37 -1.20
CA ALA A 64 -4.07 -4.67 -0.89
C ALA A 64 -3.70 -4.11 0.47
N MET A 65 -2.82 -4.81 1.16
CA MET A 65 -2.13 -4.32 2.35
C MET A 65 -0.66 -4.16 1.99
N VAL A 66 -0.12 -2.96 2.16
CA VAL A 66 1.29 -2.65 1.85
C VAL A 66 2.10 -2.73 3.14
N THR A 67 3.23 -3.43 3.06
CA THR A 67 4.25 -3.47 4.10
C THR A 67 5.42 -2.61 3.64
N LEU A 68 5.66 -1.50 4.33
CA LEU A 68 6.78 -0.61 4.09
C LEU A 68 7.70 -0.62 5.31
N GLU A 69 8.92 -1.13 5.11
CA GLU A 69 9.97 -1.20 6.12
C GLU A 69 11.01 -0.11 5.84
N LEU A 70 11.21 0.76 6.83
CA LEU A 70 12.09 1.92 6.73
C LEU A 70 13.20 1.83 7.76
N GLU A 71 14.40 2.25 7.36
CA GLU A 71 15.52 2.47 8.26
C GLU A 71 15.94 3.93 8.26
N LYS A 72 16.67 4.33 9.30
CA LYS A 72 17.24 5.66 9.44
C LYS A 72 18.69 5.61 8.95
N PHE A 73 19.02 6.43 7.94
CA PHE A 73 20.33 6.42 7.30
C PHE A 73 20.88 7.83 7.03
N PRO A 74 22.20 8.05 7.18
CA PRO A 74 23.12 7.23 7.98
C PRO A 74 22.76 7.33 9.46
N LEU A 75 22.95 6.25 10.22
CA LEU A 75 22.90 6.33 11.68
C LEU A 75 24.06 7.22 12.14
N THR A 76 23.73 8.41 12.64
CA THR A 76 24.71 9.34 13.18
C THR A 76 25.06 8.93 14.61
N ASP A 77 26.34 8.86 14.96
CA ASP A 77 26.80 8.62 16.34
C ASP A 77 26.39 9.76 17.31
N CYS A 78 25.91 10.89 16.78
CA CYS A 78 25.39 12.01 17.56
C CYS A 78 23.88 11.84 17.82
N PRO A 79 23.43 11.81 19.10
CA PRO A 79 22.01 11.92 19.44
C PRO A 79 21.45 13.23 18.89
N ILE A 80 20.29 13.18 18.22
CA ILE A 80 19.56 14.40 17.82
C ILE A 80 19.12 15.09 19.11
N PRO A 81 19.60 16.32 19.42
CA PRO A 81 19.20 16.99 20.65
C PRO A 81 17.70 17.29 20.63
N PRO A 82 17.01 17.22 21.78
CA PRO A 82 15.60 17.55 21.87
C PRO A 82 15.34 18.98 21.38
N ARG A 83 14.23 19.16 20.66
CA ARG A 83 13.86 20.39 19.91
C ARG A 83 13.51 21.60 20.81
N ASN A 84 13.96 21.62 22.06
CA ASN A 84 13.65 22.69 23.00
C ASN A 84 14.53 23.92 22.68
N GLY A 85 13.91 24.96 22.11
CA GLY A 85 14.52 26.30 22.03
C GLY A 85 15.07 26.73 20.67
N MET A 86 14.91 25.95 19.59
CA MET A 86 15.22 26.48 18.25
C MET A 86 14.08 27.38 17.74
N PRO A 87 14.36 28.59 17.25
CA PRO A 87 13.36 29.40 16.57
C PRO A 87 12.79 28.60 15.39
N ILE A 88 11.50 28.78 15.11
CA ILE A 88 10.85 28.21 13.93
C ILE A 88 11.52 28.87 12.71
N LEU A 89 12.59 28.26 12.21
CA LEU A 89 13.13 28.59 10.91
C LEU A 89 12.02 28.33 9.89
N SER A 90 11.77 29.32 9.04
CA SER A 90 10.96 29.14 7.84
C SER A 90 11.43 27.87 7.14
N TYR A 91 10.51 26.96 6.83
CA TYR A 91 10.82 25.74 6.10
C TYR A 91 11.45 26.15 4.76
N GLN A 92 12.78 26.08 4.68
CA GLN A 92 13.48 26.13 3.43
C GLN A 92 13.70 24.68 3.00
N PRO A 93 13.29 24.28 1.78
CA PRO A 93 13.61 22.96 1.25
C PRO A 93 15.11 22.88 0.98
N SER A 94 15.89 22.63 2.03
CA SER A 94 17.28 22.21 1.90
C SER A 94 17.32 20.72 1.55
N PRO A 95 18.30 20.25 0.74
CA PRO A 95 18.51 18.82 0.56
C PRO A 95 18.68 18.18 1.94
N LEU A 96 17.83 17.19 2.23
CA LEU A 96 17.68 16.54 3.54
C LEU A 96 19.01 16.38 4.26
N ALA A 97 19.21 17.16 5.33
CA ALA A 97 20.32 16.92 6.23
C ALA A 97 20.14 15.51 6.83
N PRO A 98 21.18 14.66 6.83
CA PRO A 98 21.10 13.37 7.48
C PRO A 98 20.75 13.56 8.97
N PRO A 99 20.04 12.59 9.58
CA PRO A 99 19.64 11.30 9.03
C PRO A 99 18.26 11.34 8.33
N TYR A 100 18.14 10.65 7.20
CA TYR A 100 16.89 10.48 6.43
C TYR A 100 16.34 9.05 6.51
N SER A 101 15.10 8.85 6.07
CA SER A 101 14.48 7.51 5.99
C SER A 101 14.82 6.84 4.66
N GLN A 102 15.30 5.61 4.70
CA GLN A 102 15.61 4.77 3.55
C GLN A 102 14.66 3.56 3.51
N VAL A 103 14.25 3.15 2.32
CA VAL A 103 13.37 1.99 2.14
C VAL A 103 14.22 0.71 2.19
N VAL A 104 14.03 -0.09 3.24
CA VAL A 104 14.68 -1.40 3.37
C VAL A 104 13.93 -2.42 2.52
N ARG A 105 12.59 -2.39 2.60
CA ARG A 105 11.73 -3.37 1.96
C ARG A 105 10.35 -2.78 1.73
N CYS A 106 9.79 -3.03 0.56
CA CYS A 106 8.40 -2.71 0.25
C CYS A 106 7.74 -3.89 -0.46
N GLU A 107 6.68 -4.43 0.14
CA GLU A 107 5.93 -5.58 -0.36
C GLU A 107 4.44 -5.31 -0.22
N TYR A 108 3.61 -6.06 -0.94
CA TYR A 108 2.16 -6.05 -0.74
C TYR A 108 1.59 -7.45 -0.49
N SER A 109 0.43 -7.50 0.17
CA SER A 109 -0.38 -8.71 0.30
C SER A 109 -1.80 -8.40 -0.15
N LEU A 110 -2.34 -9.25 -1.01
CA LEU A 110 -3.72 -9.13 -1.46
C LEU A 110 -4.67 -9.71 -0.42
N VAL A 111 -5.78 -9.02 -0.20
CA VAL A 111 -6.85 -9.43 0.70
C VAL A 111 -8.20 -9.26 0.03
N TRP A 112 -9.16 -10.06 0.45
CA TRP A 112 -10.51 -10.01 -0.11
C TRP A 112 -11.56 -10.02 1.00
N THR A 113 -12.53 -9.14 0.88
CA THR A 113 -13.57 -8.91 1.88
C THR A 113 -14.75 -9.82 1.61
N LEU A 114 -14.88 -10.86 2.43
CA LEU A 114 -16.05 -11.74 2.44
C LEU A 114 -17.23 -11.06 3.14
N ARG A 115 -18.35 -10.96 2.45
CA ARG A 115 -19.57 -10.35 2.97
C ARG A 115 -20.36 -11.30 3.88
N PRO A 116 -21.06 -10.77 4.91
CA PRO A 116 -22.05 -11.47 5.73
C PRO A 116 -22.98 -12.41 4.96
N GLU A 117 -23.49 -11.91 3.83
CA GLU A 117 -24.48 -12.54 2.95
C GLU A 117 -24.03 -13.91 2.40
N TRP A 118 -22.72 -14.16 2.33
CA TRP A 118 -22.15 -15.40 1.77
C TRP A 118 -21.72 -16.43 2.82
N LYS A 119 -21.78 -16.09 4.12
CA LYS A 119 -21.36 -16.99 5.21
C LYS A 119 -22.40 -17.16 6.32
N ALA A 120 -23.62 -16.63 6.16
CA ALA A 120 -24.64 -16.57 7.21
C ALA A 120 -24.06 -16.06 8.56
N SER A 121 -23.13 -15.10 8.46
CA SER A 121 -22.43 -14.45 9.57
C SER A 121 -22.86 -12.99 9.61
N HIS A 122 -22.81 -12.34 10.76
CA HIS A 122 -23.10 -10.90 10.88
C HIS A 122 -21.88 -10.01 10.58
N ASN A 123 -20.69 -10.61 10.48
CA ASN A 123 -19.43 -9.88 10.35
C ASN A 123 -18.81 -10.04 8.96
N PHE A 124 -18.21 -8.96 8.46
CA PHE A 124 -17.28 -8.98 7.34
C PHE A 124 -15.99 -9.73 7.75
N GLN A 125 -15.40 -10.48 6.83
CA GLN A 125 -14.15 -11.20 7.07
C GLN A 125 -13.13 -10.86 5.99
N LEU A 126 -11.91 -10.50 6.38
CA LEU A 126 -10.80 -10.35 5.45
C LEU A 126 -10.16 -11.72 5.23
N LEU A 127 -10.19 -12.17 3.98
CA LEU A 127 -9.60 -13.43 3.55
C LEU A 127 -8.25 -13.16 2.87
N PRO A 128 -7.19 -13.88 3.25
CA PRO A 128 -5.94 -13.85 2.51
C PRO A 128 -6.06 -14.61 1.18
N MET A 129 -5.16 -14.36 0.22
CA MET A 129 -5.22 -15.02 -1.11
C MET A 129 -4.92 -16.52 -1.09
N ASP A 130 -4.38 -17.05 -0.01
CA ASP A 130 -4.14 -18.48 0.22
C ASP A 130 -5.31 -19.20 0.90
N TYR A 131 -6.43 -18.51 1.15
CA TYR A 131 -7.63 -19.11 1.72
C TYR A 131 -8.21 -20.23 0.84
N PRO A 132 -8.61 -21.40 1.40
CA PRO A 132 -9.13 -22.52 0.63
C PRO A 132 -10.45 -22.17 -0.06
N ILE A 133 -10.42 -22.11 -1.39
CA ILE A 133 -11.54 -21.68 -2.24
C ILE A 133 -12.75 -22.62 -2.07
N ASP A 134 -12.51 -23.90 -1.78
CA ASP A 134 -13.55 -24.91 -1.55
C ASP A 134 -14.41 -24.63 -0.31
N SER A 135 -13.93 -23.77 0.59
CA SER A 135 -14.72 -23.33 1.76
C SER A 135 -15.67 -22.18 1.47
N LEU A 136 -15.68 -21.64 0.24
CA LEU A 136 -16.56 -20.54 -0.16
C LEU A 136 -17.80 -21.04 -0.89
N VAL A 137 -18.88 -20.27 -0.90
CA VAL A 137 -20.07 -20.53 -1.74
C VAL A 137 -19.76 -20.25 -3.22
N PRO A 138 -20.41 -20.91 -4.20
CA PRO A 138 -20.06 -20.80 -5.62
C PRO A 138 -19.95 -19.36 -6.15
N ALA A 139 -20.88 -18.47 -5.78
CA ALA A 139 -20.84 -17.07 -6.20
C ALA A 139 -19.58 -16.34 -5.68
N ALA A 140 -19.24 -16.56 -4.40
CA ALA A 140 -18.04 -15.99 -3.77
C ALA A 140 -16.75 -16.57 -4.37
N ARG A 141 -16.74 -17.87 -4.74
CA ARG A 141 -15.59 -18.51 -5.39
C ARG A 141 -15.20 -17.80 -6.69
N THR A 142 -16.18 -17.59 -7.56
CA THR A 142 -15.95 -16.95 -8.87
C THR A 142 -15.38 -15.54 -8.70
N GLN A 143 -15.93 -14.75 -7.77
CA GLN A 143 -15.46 -13.39 -7.54
C GLN A 143 -14.08 -13.33 -6.86
N PHE A 144 -13.82 -14.22 -5.91
CA PHE A 144 -12.51 -14.35 -5.27
C PHE A 144 -11.43 -14.73 -6.28
N GLN A 145 -11.69 -15.74 -7.13
CA GLN A 145 -10.77 -16.15 -8.19
C GLN A 145 -10.53 -15.04 -9.20
N PHE A 146 -11.61 -14.39 -9.66
CA PHE A 146 -11.51 -13.26 -10.58
C PHE A 146 -10.61 -12.15 -10.02
N PHE A 147 -10.87 -11.73 -8.77
CA PHE A 147 -10.07 -10.71 -8.10
C PHE A 147 -8.61 -11.13 -7.99
N ARG A 148 -8.34 -12.34 -7.47
CA ARG A 148 -6.99 -12.85 -7.28
C ARG A 148 -6.19 -12.84 -8.57
N ASP A 149 -6.77 -13.37 -9.64
CA ASP A 149 -6.05 -13.59 -10.90
C ASP A 149 -5.85 -12.26 -11.63
N LYS A 150 -6.89 -11.39 -11.67
CA LYS A 150 -6.80 -10.07 -12.30
C LYS A 150 -5.91 -9.10 -11.56
N SER A 151 -5.95 -9.09 -10.23
CA SER A 151 -5.07 -8.23 -9.42
C SER A 151 -3.61 -8.66 -9.55
N ARG A 152 -3.33 -9.97 -9.55
CA ARG A 152 -1.96 -10.46 -9.80
C ARG A 152 -1.47 -10.14 -11.19
N GLU A 153 -2.30 -10.32 -12.22
CA GLU A 153 -1.98 -9.93 -13.59
C GLU A 153 -1.65 -8.44 -13.69
N LEU A 154 -2.53 -7.59 -13.16
CA LEU A 154 -2.36 -6.14 -13.14
C LEU A 154 -1.06 -5.71 -12.44
N LEU A 155 -0.84 -6.18 -11.22
CA LEU A 155 0.31 -5.78 -10.42
C LEU A 155 1.62 -6.35 -10.97
N LYS A 156 1.61 -7.56 -11.53
CA LYS A 156 2.77 -8.13 -12.21
C LYS A 156 3.18 -7.34 -13.46
N GLN A 157 2.21 -6.80 -14.19
CA GLN A 157 2.48 -6.02 -15.41
C GLN A 157 2.91 -4.58 -15.13
N HIS A 158 2.40 -3.97 -14.06
CA HIS A 158 2.50 -2.52 -13.87
C HIS A 158 3.21 -2.07 -12.59
N ASN A 159 3.45 -2.93 -11.60
CA ASN A 159 4.26 -2.53 -10.46
C ASN A 159 5.71 -2.33 -10.85
N GLN A 160 6.36 -1.39 -10.16
CA GLN A 160 7.78 -1.11 -10.34
C GLN A 160 8.49 -1.21 -8.98
N GLY A 161 9.30 -2.25 -8.80
CA GLY A 161 10.10 -2.43 -7.58
C GLY A 161 9.32 -2.87 -6.33
N ILE A 162 8.04 -3.27 -6.45
CA ILE A 162 7.22 -3.79 -5.33
C ILE A 162 6.57 -5.11 -5.72
N GLU A 163 6.82 -6.15 -4.93
CA GLU A 163 6.37 -7.52 -5.19
C GLU A 163 5.36 -8.04 -4.14
N GLU A 164 4.63 -9.11 -4.48
CA GLU A 164 3.71 -9.78 -3.55
C GLU A 164 4.53 -10.52 -2.47
N GLY A 165 4.33 -10.16 -1.21
CA GLY A 165 5.01 -10.76 -0.07
C GLY A 165 4.60 -12.21 0.13
N LYS A 166 5.58 -13.11 0.28
CA LYS A 166 5.35 -14.56 0.47
C LYS A 166 5.02 -14.97 1.91
N ARG A 167 4.98 -14.01 2.85
CA ARG A 167 4.66 -14.31 4.26
C ARG A 167 3.17 -14.57 4.43
N LYS A 168 2.84 -15.72 5.04
CA LYS A 168 1.50 -15.98 5.57
C LYS A 168 1.12 -14.84 6.50
N LEU A 169 -0.01 -14.21 6.25
CA LEU A 169 -0.57 -13.18 7.12
C LEU A 169 -0.85 -13.82 8.48
N TRP A 170 0.03 -13.59 9.45
CA TRP A 170 -0.15 -14.04 10.83
C TRP A 170 -1.20 -13.18 11.51
N ILE A 171 -2.48 -13.41 11.19
CA ILE A 171 -3.56 -13.03 12.11
C ILE A 171 -3.56 -14.11 13.18
N LYS A 172 -2.72 -13.94 14.21
CA LYS A 172 -2.86 -14.72 15.44
C LYS A 172 -4.23 -14.39 16.03
N LYS A 173 -5.07 -15.41 16.15
CA LYS A 173 -6.34 -15.36 16.88
C LYS A 173 -6.11 -14.98 18.33
#